data_AF-A0A2W6Q5C8-F1
#
_entry.id   AF-A0A2W6Q5C8-F1
#
_cell.length_a   1.000
_cell.length_b   1.000
_cell.length_c   1.000
_cell.angle_alpha   90.00
_cell.angle_beta   90.00
_cell.angle_gamma   90.00
#
_symmetry.space_group_name_H-M   'P 1'
#
loop_
_entity.id
_entity.type
_entity.pdbx_description
1 polymer ?
#
loop_
_entity_poly.entity_id
_entity_poly.type
_entity_poly.pdbx_seq_one_letter_code
_entity_poly.pdbx_strand_id
1 'polypeptide(L)'
;FPSELDVEERGKLSAKELRKRVSQWLKMVEKSTGKKPIIYSGAVFYHTNLAGYFNEYPWWVAHYYQRRPDNDGMAWRFWQHSDRGQVDGINGPVDFNVFNGTVEELQAFVDGIKETP
;
A
#
# COMPACT_ATOMS: atom_id res chain seq x y z
N PHE A 1 5.24 9.26 -8.41
CA PHE A 1 4.70 8.09 -7.69
C PHE A 1 3.24 8.36 -7.36
N PRO A 2 2.33 7.35 -7.38
CA PRO A 2 0.98 7.51 -6.84
C PRO A 2 1.01 7.88 -5.35
N SER A 3 -0.03 8.56 -4.85
CA SER A 3 -0.14 8.86 -3.43
C SER A 3 -0.43 7.60 -2.61
N GLU A 4 0.02 7.58 -1.36
CA GLU A 4 -0.21 6.48 -0.42
C GLU A 4 -1.11 6.92 0.73
N LEU A 5 -2.05 6.04 1.10
CA LEU A 5 -2.76 6.11 2.37
C LEU A 5 -2.14 5.11 3.32
N ASP A 6 -1.38 5.62 4.28
CA ASP A 6 -0.95 4.87 5.44
C ASP A 6 -2.13 4.73 6.43
N VAL A 7 -2.59 3.48 6.66
CA VAL A 7 -3.71 3.18 7.55
C VAL A 7 -3.44 1.91 8.36
N GLU A 8 -2.97 2.09 9.60
CA GLU A 8 -2.56 0.99 10.47
C GLU A 8 -3.36 0.88 11.77
N GLU A 9 -4.20 1.87 12.08
CA GLU A 9 -5.03 1.88 13.27
C GLU A 9 -6.43 2.45 13.03
N ARG A 10 -7.39 2.01 13.85
CA ARG A 10 -8.76 2.53 13.82
C ARG A 10 -8.96 3.79 14.65
N GLY A 11 -8.09 4.01 15.64
CA GLY A 11 -8.40 4.87 16.78
C GLY A 11 -9.75 4.48 17.39
N LYS A 12 -10.67 5.44 17.48
CA LYS A 12 -12.02 5.28 18.06
C LYS A 12 -13.10 4.85 17.07
N LEU A 13 -12.77 4.65 15.79
CA LEU A 13 -13.76 4.35 14.75
C LEU A 13 -14.19 2.88 14.79
N SER A 14 -15.46 2.59 14.47
CA SER A 14 -15.79 1.21 14.08
C SER A 14 -15.14 0.88 12.74
N ALA A 15 -15.02 -0.42 12.42
CA ALA A 15 -14.51 -0.85 11.12
C ALA A 15 -15.34 -0.26 9.96
N LYS A 16 -16.65 -0.04 10.13
CA LYS A 16 -17.51 0.54 9.10
C LYS A 16 -17.19 2.01 8.87
N GLU A 17 -16.98 2.80 9.93
CA GLU A 17 -16.59 4.20 9.79
C GLU A 17 -15.18 4.36 9.24
N LEU A 18 -14.23 3.49 9.63
CA LEU A 18 -12.90 3.45 9.03
C LEU A 18 -13.01 3.29 7.51
N ARG A 19 -13.69 2.23 7.05
CA ARG A 19 -13.87 1.93 5.62
C ARG A 19 -14.54 3.09 4.88
N LYS A 20 -15.52 3.73 5.49
CA LYS A 20 -16.16 4.93 4.90
C LYS A 20 -15.14 6.05 4.68
N ARG A 21 -14.31 6.36 5.68
CA ARG A 21 -13.29 7.42 5.59
C ARG A 21 -12.18 7.07 4.61
N VAL A 22 -11.70 5.82 4.63
CA VAL A 22 -10.74 5.29 3.65
C VAL A 22 -11.28 5.46 2.23
N SER A 23 -12.51 5.00 1.97
CA SER A 23 -13.14 5.14 0.64
C SER A 23 -13.26 6.60 0.20
N GLN A 24 -13.63 7.50 1.11
CA GLN A 24 -13.72 8.93 0.82
C GLN A 24 -12.35 9.50 0.44
N TRP A 25 -11.31 9.19 1.21
CA TRP A 25 -9.96 9.67 0.94
C TRP A 25 -9.45 9.15 -0.41
N LEU A 26 -9.56 7.85 -0.66
CA LEU A 26 -9.09 7.21 -1.89
C LEU A 26 -9.74 7.86 -3.13
N LYS A 27 -11.05 8.05 -3.10
CA LYS A 27 -11.80 8.69 -4.20
C LYS A 27 -11.42 10.15 -4.40
N MET A 28 -11.20 10.90 -3.32
CA MET A 28 -10.81 12.32 -3.41
C MET A 28 -9.41 12.45 -4.02
N VAL A 29 -8.46 11.63 -3.58
CA VAL A 29 -7.07 11.67 -4.08
C VAL A 29 -6.99 11.16 -5.51
N GLU A 30 -7.68 10.06 -5.84
CA GLU A 30 -7.76 9.56 -7.21
C GLU A 30 -8.33 10.62 -8.16
N LYS A 31 -9.42 11.29 -7.76
CA LYS A 31 -10.01 12.38 -8.53
C LYS A 31 -9.05 13.57 -8.71
N SER A 32 -8.30 13.92 -7.67
CA SER A 32 -7.41 15.09 -7.70
C SER A 32 -6.11 14.84 -8.47
N THR A 33 -5.62 13.61 -8.48
CA THR A 33 -4.30 13.25 -9.03
C THR A 33 -4.39 12.52 -10.37
N GLY A 34 -5.54 11.95 -10.69
CA GLY A 34 -5.73 11.08 -11.86
C GLY A 34 -5.03 9.72 -11.73
N LYS A 35 -4.54 9.35 -10.53
CA LYS A 35 -3.84 8.09 -10.28
C LYS A 35 -4.51 7.36 -9.12
N LYS A 36 -4.65 6.04 -9.23
CA LYS A 36 -5.13 5.18 -8.14
C LYS A 36 -4.15 5.24 -6.97
N PRO A 37 -4.55 5.71 -5.77
CA PRO A 37 -3.69 5.70 -4.60
C PRO A 37 -3.39 4.28 -4.13
N ILE A 38 -2.25 4.11 -3.47
CA ILE A 38 -1.84 2.87 -2.83
C ILE A 38 -2.36 2.86 -1.38
N ILE A 39 -2.79 1.71 -0.88
CA ILE A 39 -3.10 1.52 0.54
C ILE A 39 -1.88 0.87 1.18
N TYR A 40 -1.28 1.53 2.18
CA TYR A 40 -0.27 0.94 3.05
C TYR A 40 -0.91 0.50 4.36
N SER A 41 -0.61 -0.73 4.79
CA SER A 41 -1.10 -1.27 6.07
C SER A 41 -0.33 -2.53 6.45
N GLY A 42 -0.19 -2.76 7.76
CA GLY A 42 0.16 -4.08 8.29
C GLY A 42 -0.83 -5.17 7.85
N ALA A 43 -0.31 -6.38 7.56
CA ALA A 43 -1.11 -7.49 7.05
C ALA A 43 -2.35 -7.80 7.92
N VAL A 44 -2.15 -8.00 9.23
CA VAL A 44 -3.23 -8.31 10.17
C VAL A 44 -4.30 -7.23 10.21
N PHE A 45 -3.90 -5.94 10.21
CA PHE A 45 -4.85 -4.83 10.23
C PHE A 45 -5.69 -4.79 8.95
N TYR A 46 -5.03 -4.98 7.80
CA TYR A 46 -5.69 -4.99 6.51
C TYR A 46 -6.73 -6.12 6.44
N HIS A 47 -6.34 -7.35 6.79
CA HIS A 47 -7.25 -8.50 6.81
C HIS A 47 -8.44 -8.29 7.75
N THR A 48 -8.21 -7.70 8.91
CA THR A 48 -9.27 -7.50 9.92
C THR A 48 -10.26 -6.40 9.53
N ASN A 49 -9.81 -5.34 8.84
CA ASN A 49 -10.60 -4.11 8.70
C ASN A 49 -10.93 -3.71 7.25
N LEU A 50 -10.11 -4.12 6.28
CA LEU A 50 -10.12 -3.57 4.91
C LEU A 50 -10.30 -4.63 3.81
N ALA A 51 -9.93 -5.89 4.07
CA ALA A 51 -10.03 -6.97 3.08
C ALA A 51 -11.45 -7.12 2.51
N GLY A 52 -11.53 -7.25 1.19
CA GLY A 52 -12.79 -7.36 0.44
C GLY A 52 -13.48 -6.04 0.11
N TYR A 53 -12.97 -4.89 0.57
CA TYR A 53 -13.58 -3.58 0.32
C TYR A 53 -12.83 -2.68 -0.65
N PHE A 54 -11.54 -2.93 -0.89
CA PHE A 54 -10.65 -2.05 -1.67
C PHE A 54 -9.73 -2.82 -2.62
N ASN A 55 -10.19 -3.96 -3.13
CA ASN A 55 -9.38 -4.86 -3.96
C ASN A 55 -8.95 -4.21 -5.30
N GLU A 56 -9.59 -3.11 -5.71
CA GLU A 56 -9.25 -2.32 -6.89
C GLU A 56 -8.12 -1.31 -6.67
N TYR A 57 -7.64 -1.16 -5.43
CA TYR A 57 -6.52 -0.30 -5.07
C TYR A 57 -5.26 -1.13 -4.83
N PRO A 58 -4.09 -0.67 -5.32
CA PRO A 58 -2.81 -1.31 -5.01
C PRO A 58 -2.58 -1.42 -3.50
N TRP A 59 -2.10 -2.56 -3.04
CA TRP A 59 -1.76 -2.79 -1.64
C TRP A 59 -0.24 -2.81 -1.44
N TRP A 60 0.22 -1.99 -0.50
CA TRP A 60 1.55 -2.03 0.08
C TRP A 60 1.46 -2.68 1.47
N VAL A 61 1.93 -3.91 1.57
CA VAL A 61 1.83 -4.69 2.81
C VAL A 61 3.05 -4.46 3.69
N ALA A 62 2.83 -4.09 4.96
CA ALA A 62 3.85 -4.18 5.98
C ALA A 62 3.80 -5.57 6.64
N HIS A 63 4.86 -6.35 6.46
CA HIS A 63 4.97 -7.69 7.05
C HIS A 63 6.44 -8.06 7.24
N TYR A 64 6.98 -7.70 8.40
CA TYR A 64 8.41 -7.80 8.67
C TYR A 64 8.86 -9.22 8.99
N TYR A 65 10.14 -9.52 8.71
CA TYR A 65 10.83 -10.75 9.13
C TYR A 65 10.24 -12.06 8.61
N GLN A 66 9.53 -12.00 7.49
CA GLN A 66 8.83 -13.14 6.88
C GLN A 66 9.45 -13.48 5.53
N ARG A 67 9.43 -14.75 5.13
CA ARG A 67 10.03 -15.17 3.83
C ARG A 67 9.23 -14.68 2.63
N ARG A 68 7.94 -14.40 2.85
CA ARG A 68 6.99 -13.81 1.89
C ARG A 68 5.94 -13.05 2.69
N PRO A 69 5.31 -12.01 2.13
CA PRO A 69 4.18 -11.38 2.79
C PRO A 69 3.06 -12.42 2.92
N ASP A 70 2.52 -12.56 4.13
CA ASP A 70 1.31 -13.34 4.32
C ASP A 70 0.14 -12.46 3.87
N ASN A 71 -0.49 -12.87 2.78
CA ASN A 71 -1.45 -12.05 2.05
C ASN A 71 -2.77 -12.79 1.82
N ASP A 72 -2.94 -14.01 2.34
CA ASP A 72 -4.09 -14.89 2.06
C ASP A 72 -4.47 -14.95 0.56
N GLY A 73 -3.48 -14.89 -0.33
CA GLY A 73 -3.69 -14.89 -1.79
C GLY A 73 -4.12 -13.55 -2.39
N MET A 74 -4.20 -12.47 -1.61
CA MET A 74 -4.47 -11.11 -2.09
C MET A 74 -3.25 -10.53 -2.83
N ALA A 75 -3.48 -9.94 -4.00
CA ALA A 75 -2.41 -9.30 -4.75
C ALA A 75 -1.86 -8.08 -3.99
N TRP A 76 -0.54 -8.05 -3.77
CA TRP A 76 0.20 -6.89 -3.27
C TRP A 76 1.11 -6.34 -4.38
N ARG A 77 1.40 -5.04 -4.32
CA ARG A 77 2.30 -4.34 -5.24
C ARG A 77 3.63 -3.97 -4.59
N PHE A 78 3.59 -3.64 -3.31
CA PHE A 78 4.79 -3.36 -2.52
C PHE A 78 4.75 -4.17 -1.24
N TRP A 79 5.92 -4.56 -0.75
CA TRP A 79 6.08 -5.25 0.52
C TRP A 79 7.20 -4.58 1.32
N GLN A 80 6.83 -4.00 2.46
CA GLN A 80 7.79 -3.55 3.46
C GLN A 80 8.17 -4.74 4.32
N HIS A 81 9.40 -5.21 4.15
CA HIS A 81 9.87 -6.48 4.71
C HIS A 81 10.81 -6.30 5.90
N SER A 82 11.27 -5.07 6.15
CA SER A 82 12.15 -4.74 7.26
C SER A 82 12.00 -3.26 7.63
N ASP A 83 12.00 -2.98 8.93
CA ASP A 83 12.14 -1.65 9.56
C ASP A 83 13.59 -1.37 10.04
N ARG A 84 14.51 -2.30 9.73
CA ARG A 84 15.90 -2.31 10.23
C ARG A 84 16.94 -2.39 9.12
N GLY A 85 16.59 -1.95 7.92
CA GLY A 85 17.53 -1.83 6.82
C GLY A 85 18.65 -0.84 7.11
N GLN A 86 19.74 -0.96 6.36
CA GLN A 86 20.87 -0.02 6.38
C GLN A 86 21.28 0.27 4.93
N VAL A 87 21.36 1.54 4.57
CA VAL A 87 21.75 2.01 3.23
C VAL A 87 22.73 3.15 3.39
N ASP A 88 23.79 3.12 2.59
CA ASP A 88 24.75 4.22 2.52
C ASP A 88 24.04 5.54 2.25
N GLY A 89 24.31 6.54 3.10
CA GLY A 89 23.65 7.84 3.04
C GLY A 89 22.50 8.04 4.02
N ILE A 90 22.06 7.00 4.75
CA ILE A 90 21.07 7.12 5.83
C ILE A 90 21.69 6.71 7.16
N ASN A 91 21.69 7.62 8.12
CA ASN A 91 22.16 7.35 9.49
C ASN A 91 21.01 6.75 10.32
N GLY A 92 21.08 5.45 10.59
CA GLY A 92 20.12 4.73 11.44
C GLY A 92 19.30 3.68 10.66
N PRO A 93 18.41 2.95 11.36
CA PRO A 93 17.50 1.98 10.75
C PRO A 93 16.57 2.65 9.73
N VAL A 94 16.36 2.00 8.57
CA VAL A 94 15.44 2.47 7.53
C VAL A 94 14.58 1.32 6.99
N ASP A 95 13.37 1.66 6.57
CA ASP A 95 12.43 0.71 5.98
C ASP A 95 12.90 0.22 4.60
N PHE A 96 12.88 -1.10 4.41
CA PHE A 96 13.16 -1.73 3.12
C PHE A 96 11.90 -2.29 2.50
N ASN A 97 11.77 -2.01 1.20
CA ASN A 97 10.61 -2.32 0.41
C ASN A 97 11.01 -3.04 -0.87
N VAL A 98 10.18 -3.99 -1.28
CA VAL A 98 10.28 -4.62 -2.59
C VAL A 98 9.02 -4.35 -3.39
N PHE A 99 9.20 -4.08 -4.68
CA PHE A 99 8.11 -4.02 -5.64
C PHE A 99 7.88 -5.41 -6.24
N ASN A 100 6.62 -5.78 -6.42
CA ASN A 100 6.24 -7.04 -7.08
C ASN A 100 6.26 -6.88 -8.61
N GLY A 101 7.46 -6.85 -9.18
CA GLY A 101 7.66 -6.72 -10.62
C GLY A 101 9.07 -6.27 -11.00
N THR A 102 9.28 -6.00 -12.29
CA THR A 102 10.53 -5.47 -12.83
C THR A 102 10.63 -3.95 -12.65
N VAL A 103 11.80 -3.39 -12.95
CA VAL A 103 12.01 -1.94 -12.93
C VAL A 103 11.16 -1.24 -13.99
N GLU A 104 10.96 -1.86 -15.15
CA GLU A 104 10.11 -1.35 -16.22
C GLU A 104 8.64 -1.31 -15.79
N GLU A 105 8.17 -2.36 -15.10
CA GLU A 105 6.82 -2.41 -14.53
C GLU A 105 6.63 -1.37 -13.43
N LEU A 106 7.65 -1.14 -12.60
CA LEU A 106 7.64 -0.07 -11.60
C LEU A 106 7.55 1.30 -12.26
N GLN A 107 8.34 1.55 -13.30
CA GLN A 107 8.31 2.81 -14.04
C GLN A 107 6.94 3.04 -14.70
N ALA A 108 6.38 2.01 -15.33
CA ALA A 108 5.02 2.06 -15.88
C ALA A 108 3.95 2.37 -14.81
N PHE A 109 4.07 1.75 -13.63
CA PHE A 109 3.20 2.02 -12.49
C PHE A 109 3.32 3.48 -12.01
N VAL A 110 4.54 4.01 -11.95
CA VAL A 110 4.83 5.39 -11.53
C VAL A 110 4.24 6.39 -12.50
N ASP A 111 4.43 6.16 -13.80
CA ASP A 111 4.00 7.06 -14.86
C ASP A 111 2.48 7.10 -14.94
N GLY A 112 1.83 5.98 -14.58
CA GLY A 112 0.39 5.82 -14.70
C GLY A 112 0.05 5.81 -16.17
N ILE A 113 0.29 4.67 -16.84
CA ILE A 113 -0.07 4.52 -18.24
C ILE A 113 -1.57 4.84 -18.36
N LYS A 114 -1.85 5.99 -18.98
CA LYS A 114 -3.19 6.30 -19.49
C LYS A 114 -3.51 5.16 -20.42
N GLU A 115 -4.58 4.43 -20.18
CA GLU A 115 -5.17 3.63 -21.25
C GLU A 115 -5.37 4.59 -22.43
N THR A 116 -4.58 4.40 -23.49
CA THR A 116 -4.84 5.05 -24.77
C THR A 116 -6.20 4.55 -25.27
N PRO A 117 -7.03 5.41 -25.89
CA PRO A 117 -8.36 5.04 -26.36
C PRO A 117 -8.39 3.81 -27.27
#